data_AF-A0A059C7N2-F1
#
_entry.id   AF-A0A059C7N2-F1
#
_cell.length_a   1.000
_cell.length_b   1.000
_cell.length_c   1.000
_cell.angle_alpha   90.00
_cell.angle_beta   90.00
_cell.angle_gamma   90.00
#
_symmetry.space_group_name_H-M   'P 1'
#
loop_
_entity.id
_entity.type
_entity.pdbx_description
1 polymer ?
#
loop_
_entity_poly.entity_id
_entity_poly.type
_entity_poly.pdbx_seq_one_letter_code
_entity_poly.pdbx_strand_id
1 'polypeptide(L)'
;MDPPNLPLLLLLTLASTIDAQDLFPKPYCNSTDNLTADSTYQNTLTTLLSSISTTNSCGSAIEIRRVCPDKKGAVLFRENCTIQYSSTSIFRTVKTDPDYALFYFQDFTSPETYNAALQTLLGRLRGEAAGGGSLRKYATGNTSVGFNTIYAMTQCTLDLTNQQCIDCLMTVIGRLGQCCAGKMGVRIMAPSCQFQYETNNRFFDLVVEPLPPPPAPVADALPPPPGTFALV
;
A
#
# COMPACT_ATOMS: atom_id res chain seq x y z
N MET A 1 -4.52 16.22 24.96
CA MET A 1 -4.15 17.18 23.89
C MET A 1 -3.82 16.40 22.63
N ASP A 2 -4.23 16.90 21.46
CA ASP A 2 -3.93 16.27 20.16
C ASP A 2 -2.56 16.71 19.65
N PRO A 3 -1.80 15.83 18.95
CA PRO A 3 -0.50 16.21 18.40
C PRO A 3 -0.68 17.23 17.26
N PRO A 4 0.28 18.14 17.06
CA PRO A 4 0.21 19.14 15.99
C PRO A 4 0.35 18.52 14.59
N ASN A 5 0.99 17.35 14.49
CA ASN A 5 1.25 16.67 13.23
C ASN A 5 0.23 15.54 13.01
N LEU A 6 -0.25 15.40 11.78
CA LEU A 6 -1.12 14.32 11.34
C LEU A 6 -0.38 13.37 10.38
N PRO A 7 0.16 12.25 10.90
CA PRO A 7 0.62 11.14 10.09
C PRO A 7 -0.55 10.46 9.36
N LEU A 8 -0.52 10.51 8.02
CA LEU A 8 -1.48 9.89 7.13
C LEU A 8 -0.73 9.13 6.03
N LEU A 9 -1.06 7.85 5.87
CA LEU A 9 -0.54 6.98 4.83
C LEU A 9 -1.70 6.47 3.95
N LEU A 10 -1.44 6.46 2.65
CA LEU A 10 -2.35 5.95 1.63
C LEU A 10 -1.60 4.95 0.75
N LEU A 11 -2.13 3.74 0.66
CA LEU A 11 -1.61 2.69 -0.20
C LEU A 11 -2.66 2.37 -1.27
N LEU A 12 -2.45 2.89 -2.49
CA LEU A 12 -3.33 2.69 -3.64
C LEU A 12 -3.07 1.34 -4.28
N THR A 13 -4.13 0.59 -4.62
CA THR A 13 -3.94 -0.69 -5.31
C THR A 13 -3.82 -0.43 -6.81
N LEU A 14 -2.63 -0.67 -7.37
CA LEU A 14 -2.34 -0.45 -8.80
C LEU A 14 -2.83 -1.59 -9.70
N ALA A 15 -3.82 -2.34 -9.23
CA ALA A 15 -4.36 -3.52 -9.89
C ALA A 15 -5.90 -3.39 -9.93
N SER A 16 -6.54 -3.92 -10.97
CA SER A 16 -7.99 -3.94 -11.10
C SER A 16 -8.63 -4.78 -10.00
N THR A 17 -9.91 -4.50 -9.71
CA THR A 17 -10.67 -5.18 -8.65
C THR A 17 -10.76 -6.68 -8.89
N ILE A 18 -10.78 -7.43 -7.79
CA ILE A 18 -11.14 -8.85 -7.77
C ILE A 18 -12.66 -8.91 -7.75
N ASP A 19 -13.28 -9.80 -8.51
CA ASP A 19 -14.64 -10.27 -8.20
C ASP A 19 -14.60 -11.20 -6.96
N ALA A 20 -14.08 -10.70 -5.83
CA ALA A 20 -14.11 -11.40 -4.56
C ALA A 20 -15.41 -11.06 -3.81
N GLN A 21 -15.97 -12.04 -3.10
CA GLN A 21 -17.31 -11.99 -2.51
C GLN A 21 -17.53 -10.99 -1.37
N ASP A 22 -16.50 -10.23 -0.94
CA ASP A 22 -16.58 -9.31 0.19
C ASP A 22 -16.10 -7.89 -0.16
N LEU A 23 -16.93 -7.17 -0.92
CA LEU A 23 -16.79 -5.75 -1.32
C LEU A 23 -16.93 -4.74 -0.16
N PHE A 24 -16.98 -5.20 1.09
CA PHE A 24 -17.26 -4.36 2.25
C PHE A 24 -15.99 -3.73 2.84
N PRO A 25 -16.08 -2.48 3.33
CA PRO A 25 -14.97 -1.83 4.01
C PRO A 25 -14.62 -2.61 5.27
N LYS A 26 -13.33 -2.82 5.55
CA LYS A 26 -12.89 -3.35 6.85
C LYS A 26 -12.19 -2.28 7.66
N PRO A 27 -12.91 -1.65 8.61
CA PRO A 27 -12.33 -0.65 9.50
C PRO A 27 -11.69 -1.28 10.73
N TYR A 28 -10.57 -0.71 11.14
CA TYR A 28 -9.90 -1.00 12.40
C TYR A 28 -9.66 0.31 13.15
N CYS A 29 -10.38 0.48 14.25
CA CYS A 29 -10.39 1.69 15.04
C CYS A 29 -9.39 1.57 16.21
N ASN A 30 -8.08 1.63 15.89
CA ASN A 30 -6.99 1.24 16.80
C ASN A 30 -6.71 2.22 17.97
N SER A 31 -7.39 3.37 18.04
CA SER A 31 -7.16 4.37 19.09
C SER A 31 -8.12 4.20 20.27
N THR A 32 -7.57 4.06 21.48
CA THR A 32 -8.33 4.18 22.73
C THR A 32 -8.80 5.62 22.96
N ASP A 33 -8.00 6.59 22.52
CA ASP A 33 -8.29 8.01 22.70
C ASP A 33 -9.21 8.54 21.61
N ASN A 34 -10.09 9.45 22.01
CA ASN A 34 -10.96 10.17 21.11
C ASN A 34 -10.38 11.52 20.69
N LEU A 35 -10.67 11.95 19.46
CA LEU A 35 -10.35 13.26 18.91
C LEU A 35 -10.95 14.36 19.78
N THR A 36 -10.21 15.44 19.94
CA THR A 36 -10.77 16.66 20.56
C THR A 36 -11.56 17.41 19.49
N ALA A 37 -12.79 17.80 19.79
CA ALA A 37 -13.62 18.59 18.87
C ALA A 37 -12.91 19.90 18.51
N ASP A 38 -13.01 20.29 17.23
CA ASP A 38 -12.45 21.50 16.64
C ASP A 38 -10.93 21.65 16.77
N SER A 39 -10.22 20.54 17.05
CA SER A 39 -8.76 20.56 17.12
C SER A 39 -8.12 20.71 15.74
N THR A 40 -6.91 21.29 15.70
CA THR A 40 -6.11 21.40 14.47
C THR A 40 -5.93 20.04 13.79
N TYR A 41 -5.73 18.98 14.57
CA TYR A 41 -5.60 17.61 14.07
C TYR A 41 -6.88 17.12 13.39
N GLN A 42 -8.05 17.33 14.01
CA GLN A 42 -9.35 16.95 13.43
C GLN A 42 -9.65 17.72 12.13
N ASN A 43 -9.37 19.02 12.12
CA ASN A 43 -9.56 19.87 10.95
C ASN A 43 -8.64 19.44 9.80
N THR A 44 -7.34 19.23 10.08
CA THR A 44 -6.36 18.76 9.08
C THR A 44 -6.75 17.41 8.51
N LEU A 45 -7.21 16.47 9.35
CA LEU A 45 -7.68 15.15 8.91
C LEU A 45 -8.86 15.28 7.96
N THR A 46 -9.83 16.14 8.29
CA THR A 46 -11.01 16.36 7.46
C THR A 46 -10.64 16.93 6.08
N THR A 47 -9.72 17.90 6.04
CA THR A 47 -9.24 18.50 4.79
C THR A 47 -8.47 17.50 3.92
N LEU A 48 -7.63 16.65 4.51
CA LEU A 48 -6.88 15.65 3.74
C LEU A 48 -7.79 14.54 3.20
N LEU A 49 -8.70 14.02 4.01
CA LEU A 49 -9.61 12.96 3.57
C LEU A 49 -10.56 13.43 2.46
N SER A 50 -11.02 14.68 2.51
CA SER A 50 -11.82 15.25 1.42
C SER A 50 -11.02 15.40 0.12
N SER A 51 -9.75 15.82 0.21
CA SER A 51 -8.85 15.92 -0.95
C SER A 51 -8.52 14.55 -1.59
N ILE A 52 -8.37 13.51 -0.78
CA ILE A 52 -8.16 12.13 -1.27
C ILE A 52 -9.43 11.59 -1.93
N SER A 53 -10.60 11.95 -1.40
CA SER A 53 -11.89 11.52 -1.95
C SER A 53 -12.17 12.13 -3.32
N THR A 54 -11.77 13.37 -3.58
CA THR A 54 -12.05 14.07 -4.85
C THR A 54 -11.11 13.67 -5.99
N THR A 55 -9.95 13.09 -5.69
CA THR A 55 -8.94 12.69 -6.67
C THR A 55 -9.16 11.28 -7.26
N ASN A 56 -10.33 10.66 -7.02
CA ASN A 56 -10.69 9.28 -7.41
C ASN A 56 -9.69 8.18 -7.00
N SER A 57 -8.67 8.53 -6.20
CA SER A 57 -7.61 7.61 -5.81
C SER A 57 -8.10 6.65 -4.71
N CYS A 58 -8.95 7.14 -3.80
CA CYS A 58 -9.60 6.33 -2.76
C CYS A 58 -10.92 7.01 -2.38
N GLY A 59 -11.97 6.79 -3.20
CA GLY A 59 -13.27 7.47 -3.07
C GLY A 59 -13.99 7.27 -1.72
N SER A 60 -13.50 6.34 -0.89
CA SER A 60 -13.98 6.07 0.48
C SER A 60 -13.16 6.76 1.57
N ALA A 61 -12.27 7.70 1.25
CA ALA A 61 -11.44 8.36 2.27
C ALA A 61 -12.28 9.06 3.36
N ILE A 62 -13.48 9.56 3.04
CA ILE A 62 -14.41 10.13 4.03
C ILE A 62 -15.03 9.03 4.92
N GLU A 63 -15.19 7.83 4.39
CA GLU A 63 -15.87 6.72 5.07
C GLU A 63 -15.15 6.28 6.33
N ILE A 64 -13.80 6.35 6.38
CA ILE A 64 -13.01 5.98 7.56
C ILE A 64 -13.45 6.76 8.81
N ARG A 65 -13.87 8.02 8.66
CA ARG A 65 -14.42 8.82 9.77
C ARG A 65 -15.83 8.41 10.17
N ARG A 66 -16.61 7.90 9.20
CA ARG A 66 -17.97 7.45 9.44
C ARG A 66 -18.01 6.12 10.21
N VAL A 67 -17.06 5.23 9.90
CA VAL A 67 -16.95 3.89 10.51
C VAL A 67 -16.10 3.87 11.78
N CYS A 68 -15.13 4.78 11.90
CA CYS A 68 -14.37 5.03 13.14
C CYS A 68 -14.60 6.48 13.60
N PRO A 69 -15.79 6.80 14.16
CA PRO A 69 -16.08 8.15 14.63
C PRO A 69 -15.15 8.53 15.78
N ASP A 70 -14.68 9.78 15.73
CA ASP A 70 -13.90 10.43 16.78
C ASP A 70 -12.64 9.69 17.23
N LYS A 71 -12.07 8.78 16.43
CA LYS A 71 -10.81 8.10 16.79
C LYS A 71 -9.59 8.87 16.33
N LYS A 72 -8.54 8.90 17.15
CA LYS A 72 -7.26 9.54 16.76
C LYS A 72 -6.43 8.74 15.78
N GLY A 73 -6.78 7.49 15.55
CA GLY A 73 -6.13 6.64 14.57
C GLY A 73 -7.04 5.50 14.13
N ALA A 74 -6.99 5.21 12.84
CA ALA A 74 -7.74 4.13 12.22
C ALA A 74 -7.04 3.62 10.97
N VAL A 75 -7.35 2.39 10.59
CA VAL A 75 -7.01 1.78 9.30
C VAL A 75 -8.32 1.38 8.63
N LEU A 76 -8.44 1.63 7.33
CA LEU A 76 -9.54 1.14 6.51
C LEU A 76 -8.98 0.40 5.31
N PHE A 77 -9.32 -0.88 5.20
CA PHE A 77 -9.01 -1.70 4.04
C PHE A 77 -10.19 -1.71 3.07
N ARG A 78 -9.89 -1.42 1.81
CA ARG A 78 -10.80 -1.48 0.67
C ARG A 78 -10.11 -2.13 -0.52
N GLU A 79 -10.91 -2.52 -1.51
CA GLU A 79 -10.40 -3.15 -2.72
C GLU A 79 -9.48 -2.24 -3.52
N ASN A 80 -9.72 -0.93 -3.56
CA ASN A 80 -8.93 0.01 -4.34
C ASN A 80 -7.84 0.74 -3.53
N CYS A 81 -7.91 0.70 -2.20
CA CYS A 81 -6.98 1.41 -1.33
C CYS A 81 -6.96 0.89 0.11
N THR A 82 -5.82 1.09 0.77
CA THR A 82 -5.72 1.07 2.23
C THR A 82 -5.38 2.47 2.71
N ILE A 83 -6.15 3.00 3.66
CA ILE A 83 -5.91 4.31 4.26
C ILE A 83 -5.69 4.17 5.77
N GLN A 84 -4.64 4.82 6.27
CA GLN A 84 -4.26 4.80 7.69
C GLN A 84 -3.92 6.21 8.16
N TYR A 85 -4.46 6.62 9.30
CA TYR A 85 -3.98 7.78 10.06
C TYR A 85 -3.75 7.42 11.51
N SER A 86 -2.90 8.19 12.20
CA SER A 86 -2.61 7.97 13.62
C SER A 86 -2.09 9.23 14.29
N SER A 87 -2.38 9.38 15.58
CA SER A 87 -1.77 10.40 16.45
C SER A 87 -0.30 10.13 16.76
N THR A 88 0.20 8.94 16.42
CA THR A 88 1.61 8.56 16.57
C THR A 88 2.26 8.42 15.21
N SER A 89 3.59 8.53 15.15
CA SER A 89 4.31 8.36 13.89
C SER A 89 4.02 6.97 13.29
N ILE A 90 3.64 6.97 12.01
CA ILE A 90 3.46 5.75 11.20
C ILE A 90 4.43 5.70 10.01
N PHE A 91 5.14 6.81 9.74
CA PHE A 91 6.13 6.86 8.68
C PHE A 91 7.40 6.10 9.07
N ARG A 92 8.06 5.50 8.07
CA ARG A 92 9.30 4.72 8.17
C ARG A 92 9.22 3.59 9.20
N THR A 93 8.02 3.14 9.51
CA THR A 93 7.73 2.14 10.53
C THR A 93 6.97 0.99 9.88
N VAL A 94 7.48 -0.23 10.01
CA VAL A 94 6.80 -1.42 9.47
C VAL A 94 5.60 -1.74 10.35
N LYS A 95 4.41 -1.68 9.77
CA LYS A 95 3.15 -2.09 10.39
C LYS A 95 2.48 -3.18 9.56
N THR A 96 2.48 -4.38 10.10
CA THR A 96 1.83 -5.57 9.52
C THR A 96 0.46 -5.85 10.15
N ASP A 97 0.12 -5.15 11.23
CA ASP A 97 -1.10 -5.36 12.00
C ASP A 97 -1.90 -4.05 12.14
N PRO A 98 -3.24 -4.13 12.14
CA PRO A 98 -4.03 -5.32 11.79
C PRO A 98 -3.88 -5.65 10.30
N ASP A 99 -4.12 -6.89 9.91
CA ASP A 99 -4.29 -7.26 8.51
C ASP A 99 -5.69 -7.76 8.18
N TYR A 100 -5.96 -7.76 6.88
CA TYR A 100 -7.18 -8.28 6.34
C TYR A 100 -6.90 -9.16 5.11
N ALA A 101 -7.37 -10.41 5.17
CA ALA A 101 -7.24 -11.39 4.11
C ALA A 101 -8.57 -11.58 3.39
N LEU A 102 -8.54 -11.52 2.06
CA LEU A 102 -9.61 -11.88 1.14
C LEU A 102 -9.13 -13.08 0.33
N PHE A 103 -9.95 -14.11 0.17
CA PHE A 103 -9.54 -15.29 -0.60
C PHE A 103 -10.74 -15.98 -1.25
N TYR A 104 -10.46 -16.73 -2.31
CA TYR A 104 -11.46 -17.56 -2.97
C TYR A 104 -11.78 -18.79 -2.12
N PHE A 105 -13.05 -19.21 -2.11
CA PHE A 105 -13.43 -20.46 -1.44
C PHE A 105 -12.91 -21.68 -2.20
N GLN A 106 -12.69 -21.56 -3.51
CA GLN A 106 -12.19 -22.62 -4.37
C GLN A 106 -10.71 -22.94 -4.07
N ASP A 107 -10.48 -24.24 -3.85
CA ASP A 107 -9.15 -24.79 -3.64
C ASP A 107 -8.53 -25.23 -4.98
N PHE A 108 -7.21 -25.16 -5.05
CA PHE A 108 -6.43 -25.70 -6.15
C PHE A 108 -6.21 -27.21 -5.96
N THR A 109 -6.50 -28.01 -6.99
CA THR A 109 -6.53 -29.48 -6.91
C THR A 109 -5.17 -30.14 -6.62
N SER A 110 -4.05 -29.48 -6.97
CA SER A 110 -2.68 -29.99 -6.73
C SER A 110 -1.83 -28.95 -5.99
N PRO A 111 -1.97 -28.85 -4.65
CA PRO A 111 -1.49 -27.70 -3.89
C PRO A 111 0.03 -27.64 -3.73
N GLU A 112 0.78 -28.75 -3.76
CA GLU A 112 2.21 -28.74 -3.43
C GLU A 112 3.05 -28.01 -4.49
N THR A 113 2.94 -28.44 -5.75
CA THR A 113 3.66 -27.82 -6.87
C THR A 113 3.19 -26.38 -7.09
N TYR A 114 1.88 -26.15 -6.94
CA TYR A 114 1.28 -24.82 -7.03
C TYR A 114 1.83 -23.87 -5.96
N ASN A 115 1.84 -24.29 -4.69
CA ASN A 115 2.32 -23.48 -3.58
C ASN A 115 3.82 -23.19 -3.72
N ALA A 116 4.63 -24.15 -4.16
CA ALA A 116 6.06 -23.92 -4.40
C ALA A 116 6.31 -22.87 -5.50
N ALA A 117 5.56 -22.95 -6.61
CA ALA A 117 5.63 -21.97 -7.69
C ALA A 117 5.16 -20.57 -7.22
N LEU A 118 4.07 -20.51 -6.46
CA LEU A 118 3.55 -19.27 -5.87
C LEU A 118 4.56 -18.61 -4.92
N GLN A 119 5.17 -19.38 -4.01
CA GLN A 119 6.16 -18.87 -3.06
C GLN A 119 7.40 -18.34 -3.80
N THR A 120 7.84 -19.04 -4.85
CA THR A 120 8.94 -18.58 -5.72
C THR A 120 8.60 -17.26 -6.41
N LEU A 121 7.39 -17.15 -6.98
CA LEU A 121 6.90 -15.94 -7.63
C LEU A 121 6.85 -14.76 -6.64
N LEU A 122 6.18 -14.93 -5.49
CA LEU A 122 6.05 -13.88 -4.48
C LEU A 122 7.41 -13.48 -3.88
N GLY A 123 8.33 -14.43 -3.70
CA GLY A 123 9.68 -14.17 -3.23
C GLY A 123 10.48 -13.27 -4.19
N ARG A 124 10.35 -13.50 -5.50
CA ARG A 124 10.94 -12.65 -6.54
C ARG A 124 10.31 -11.26 -6.55
N LEU A 125 8.97 -11.18 -6.61
CA LEU A 125 8.24 -9.91 -6.65
C LEU A 125 8.49 -9.06 -5.40
N ARG A 126 8.68 -9.67 -4.23
CA ARG A 126 9.10 -8.98 -3.02
C ARG A 126 10.42 -8.22 -3.21
N GLY A 127 11.42 -8.88 -3.81
CA GLY A 127 12.72 -8.26 -4.09
C GLY A 127 12.59 -7.10 -5.09
N GLU A 128 11.82 -7.30 -6.15
CA GLU A 128 11.58 -6.27 -7.18
C GLU A 128 10.84 -5.05 -6.62
N ALA A 129 9.78 -5.25 -5.84
CA ALA A 129 9.04 -4.17 -5.20
C ALA A 129 9.91 -3.39 -4.20
N ALA A 130 10.75 -4.09 -3.41
CA ALA A 130 11.68 -3.43 -2.52
C ALA A 130 12.77 -2.64 -3.27
N GLY A 131 13.21 -3.15 -4.42
CA GLY A 131 14.29 -2.58 -5.23
C GLY A 131 13.93 -1.29 -5.99
N GLY A 132 12.64 -0.97 -6.17
CA GLY A 132 12.21 0.22 -6.93
C GLY A 132 12.37 1.57 -6.22
N GLY A 133 13.15 1.62 -5.12
CA GLY A 133 13.57 2.86 -4.46
C GLY A 133 12.40 3.63 -3.83
N SER A 134 12.46 4.97 -3.89
CA SER A 134 11.40 5.86 -3.39
C SER A 134 10.33 6.17 -4.43
N LEU A 135 10.53 5.78 -5.69
CA LEU A 135 9.64 6.11 -6.81
C LEU A 135 8.54 5.06 -7.00
N ARG A 136 8.85 3.78 -6.79
CA ARG A 136 7.91 2.69 -7.04
C ARG A 136 8.20 1.48 -6.18
N LYS A 137 7.43 1.25 -5.11
CA LYS A 137 7.48 0.01 -4.32
C LYS A 137 6.37 -0.96 -4.69
N TYR A 138 6.35 -1.36 -5.95
CA TYR A 138 5.31 -2.20 -6.54
C TYR A 138 5.92 -3.10 -7.63
N ALA A 139 5.58 -4.39 -7.62
CA ALA A 139 5.99 -5.34 -8.64
C ALA A 139 4.84 -6.28 -9.00
N THR A 140 4.83 -6.73 -10.25
CA THR A 140 3.86 -7.69 -10.80
C THR A 140 4.57 -8.78 -11.57
N GLY A 141 3.96 -9.95 -11.66
CA GLY A 141 4.49 -11.04 -12.47
C GLY A 141 3.57 -12.24 -12.51
N ASN A 142 4.00 -13.26 -13.23
CA ASN A 142 3.27 -14.50 -13.35
C ASN A 142 4.19 -15.73 -13.40
N THR A 143 3.60 -16.91 -13.21
CA THR A 143 4.23 -18.21 -13.44
C THR A 143 3.18 -19.24 -13.83
N SER A 144 3.55 -20.24 -14.63
CA SER A 144 2.62 -21.31 -15.05
C SER A 144 2.86 -22.61 -14.27
N VAL A 145 1.77 -23.33 -13.97
CA VAL A 145 1.77 -24.64 -13.31
C VAL A 145 0.76 -25.53 -14.05
N GLY A 146 1.27 -26.44 -14.89
CA GLY A 146 0.44 -27.21 -15.82
C GLY A 146 -0.29 -26.28 -16.80
N PHE A 147 -1.62 -26.38 -16.85
CA PHE A 147 -2.47 -25.52 -17.68
C PHE A 147 -2.88 -24.20 -17.00
N ASN A 148 -2.48 -23.99 -15.75
CA ASN A 148 -2.86 -22.80 -14.98
C ASN A 148 -1.75 -21.77 -14.97
N THR A 149 -2.10 -20.49 -14.91
CA THR A 149 -1.16 -19.38 -14.73
C THR A 149 -1.52 -18.59 -13.49
N ILE A 150 -0.55 -18.40 -12.61
CA ILE A 150 -0.68 -17.59 -11.39
C ILE A 150 -0.22 -16.17 -11.75
N TYR A 151 -1.08 -15.19 -11.55
CA TYR A 151 -0.74 -13.77 -11.64
C TYR A 151 -0.60 -13.22 -10.22
N ALA A 152 0.43 -12.43 -9.94
CA ALA A 152 0.65 -11.87 -8.61
C ALA A 152 1.19 -10.44 -8.64
N MET A 153 0.92 -9.70 -7.57
CA MET A 153 1.50 -8.39 -7.29
C MET A 153 1.92 -8.26 -5.82
N THR A 154 2.92 -7.43 -5.58
CA THR A 154 3.38 -7.03 -4.24
C THR A 154 3.52 -5.51 -4.18
N GLN A 155 3.25 -4.92 -3.02
CA GLN A 155 3.34 -3.47 -2.83
C GLN A 155 3.74 -3.11 -1.40
N CYS A 156 4.50 -2.02 -1.24
CA CYS A 156 4.81 -1.39 0.03
C CYS A 156 4.49 0.11 -0.01
N THR A 157 4.32 0.74 1.16
CA THR A 157 4.27 2.20 1.27
C THR A 157 5.64 2.81 0.93
N LEU A 158 5.64 3.93 0.22
CA LEU A 158 6.85 4.52 -0.37
C LEU A 158 7.86 5.04 0.66
N ASP A 159 7.42 5.26 1.90
CA ASP A 159 8.22 5.76 3.01
C ASP A 159 9.16 4.70 3.62
N LEU A 160 8.98 3.41 3.30
CA LEU A 160 9.83 2.34 3.83
C LEU A 160 11.19 2.25 3.13
N THR A 161 12.22 1.84 3.85
CA THR A 161 13.47 1.41 3.23
C THR A 161 13.29 0.09 2.45
N ASN A 162 14.28 -0.30 1.65
CA ASN A 162 14.23 -1.57 0.92
C ASN A 162 14.09 -2.76 1.87
N GLN A 163 14.88 -2.78 2.95
CA GLN A 163 14.82 -3.85 3.94
C GLN A 163 13.47 -3.89 4.64
N GLN A 164 12.93 -2.74 5.06
CA GLN A 164 11.62 -2.66 5.70
C GLN A 164 10.48 -3.16 4.78
N CYS A 165 10.56 -2.90 3.48
CA CYS A 165 9.60 -3.43 2.51
C CYS A 165 9.72 -4.96 2.38
N ILE A 166 10.95 -5.50 2.32
CA ILE A 166 11.20 -6.95 2.31
C ILE A 166 10.61 -7.60 3.56
N ASP A 167 10.88 -7.04 4.74
CA ASP A 167 10.43 -7.58 6.02
C ASP A 167 8.90 -7.57 6.10
N CYS A 168 8.27 -6.46 5.74
CA CYS A 168 6.81 -6.34 5.71
C CYS A 168 6.17 -7.41 4.81
N LEU A 169 6.63 -7.50 3.56
CA LEU A 169 6.10 -8.46 2.60
C LEU A 169 6.37 -9.90 3.03
N MET A 170 7.53 -10.18 3.63
CA MET A 170 7.84 -11.50 4.18
C MET A 170 6.84 -11.91 5.26
N THR A 171 6.52 -11.00 6.20
CA THR A 171 5.52 -11.26 7.23
C THR A 171 4.14 -11.50 6.63
N VAL A 172 3.69 -10.62 5.72
CA VAL A 172 2.34 -10.72 5.14
C VAL A 172 2.19 -11.96 4.25
N ILE A 173 3.19 -12.28 3.41
CA ILE A 173 3.22 -13.52 2.61
C ILE A 173 3.22 -14.76 3.51
N GLY A 174 3.93 -14.72 4.64
CA GLY A 174 3.96 -15.81 5.62
C GLY A 174 2.60 -16.18 6.21
N ARG A 175 1.62 -15.25 6.18
CA ARG A 175 0.25 -15.49 6.68
C ARG A 175 -0.58 -16.36 5.75
N LEU A 176 -0.14 -16.59 4.51
CA LEU A 176 -0.79 -17.53 3.58
C LEU A 176 -1.00 -18.90 4.19
N GLY A 177 0.02 -19.42 4.89
CA GLY A 177 -0.05 -20.73 5.53
C GLY A 177 -1.06 -20.83 6.67
N GLN A 178 -1.51 -19.69 7.23
CA GLN A 178 -2.40 -19.65 8.38
C GLN A 178 -3.87 -19.54 7.97
N CYS A 179 -4.19 -18.80 6.90
CA CYS A 179 -5.58 -18.49 6.56
C CYS A 179 -6.17 -19.22 5.36
N CYS A 180 -5.32 -19.55 4.39
CA CYS A 180 -5.76 -19.52 2.99
C CYS A 180 -4.81 -20.31 2.08
N ALA A 181 -4.11 -21.30 2.65
CA ALA A 181 -3.24 -22.19 1.89
C ALA A 181 -4.06 -22.97 0.84
N GLY A 182 -3.52 -23.08 -0.38
CA GLY A 182 -4.16 -23.81 -1.47
C GLY A 182 -5.32 -23.09 -2.16
N LYS A 183 -5.69 -21.86 -1.76
CA LYS A 183 -6.74 -21.10 -2.45
C LYS A 183 -6.31 -20.66 -3.85
N MET A 184 -7.25 -20.62 -4.78
CA MET A 184 -7.01 -20.18 -6.17
C MET A 184 -6.70 -18.68 -6.30
N GLY A 185 -7.08 -17.88 -5.31
CA GLY A 185 -6.77 -16.45 -5.25
C GLY A 185 -6.78 -15.97 -3.80
N VAL A 186 -5.81 -15.12 -3.45
CA VAL A 186 -5.70 -14.50 -2.13
C VAL A 186 -5.17 -13.09 -2.27
N ARG A 187 -5.72 -12.19 -1.46
CA ARG A 187 -5.17 -10.87 -1.19
C ARG A 187 -5.05 -10.68 0.31
N ILE A 188 -3.86 -10.34 0.78
CA ILE A 188 -3.65 -9.94 2.19
C ILE A 188 -3.13 -8.51 2.21
N MET A 189 -3.86 -7.66 2.93
CA MET A 189 -3.56 -6.26 3.10
C MET A 189 -3.13 -5.99 4.53
N ALA A 190 -2.03 -5.26 4.67
CA ALA A 190 -1.57 -4.70 5.93
C ALA A 190 -1.26 -3.20 5.74
N PRO A 191 -1.12 -2.40 6.82
CA PRO A 191 -0.97 -0.96 6.69
C PRO A 191 0.27 -0.52 5.88
N SER A 192 1.37 -1.27 5.99
CA SER A 192 2.63 -0.93 5.32
C SER A 192 2.88 -1.66 4.00
N CYS A 193 2.17 -2.77 3.73
CA CYS A 193 2.37 -3.57 2.52
C CYS A 193 1.21 -4.52 2.25
N GLN A 194 1.15 -5.03 1.02
CA GLN A 194 0.15 -6.02 0.60
C GLN A 194 0.70 -6.91 -0.51
N PHE A 195 0.05 -8.06 -0.68
CA PHE A 195 0.19 -8.84 -1.91
C PHE A 195 -1.18 -9.37 -2.34
N GLN A 196 -1.26 -9.71 -3.61
CA GLN A 196 -2.43 -10.38 -4.20
C GLN A 196 -1.95 -11.38 -5.24
N TYR A 197 -2.61 -12.53 -5.32
CA TYR A 197 -2.50 -13.43 -6.46
C TYR A 197 -3.85 -13.98 -6.88
N GLU A 198 -3.96 -14.31 -8.16
CA GLU A 198 -5.12 -14.96 -8.77
C GLU A 198 -4.68 -15.99 -9.80
N THR A 199 -5.40 -17.12 -9.84
CA THR A 199 -5.19 -18.17 -10.84
C THR A 199 -6.03 -17.90 -12.07
N ASN A 200 -5.40 -17.92 -13.24
CA ASN A 200 -5.98 -17.74 -14.58
C ASN A 200 -6.70 -16.40 -14.83
N ASN A 201 -6.72 -15.50 -13.85
CA ASN A 201 -7.27 -14.16 -13.99
C ASN A 201 -6.15 -13.12 -13.81
N ARG A 202 -5.90 -12.32 -14.85
CA ARG A 202 -4.92 -11.24 -14.79
C ARG A 202 -5.63 -9.96 -14.38
N PHE A 203 -5.20 -9.39 -13.25
CA PHE A 203 -5.83 -8.22 -12.62
C PHE A 203 -4.90 -6.99 -12.62
N PHE A 204 -3.86 -6.96 -13.45
CA PHE A 204 -2.99 -5.80 -13.62
C PHE A 204 -2.59 -5.64 -15.08
N ASP A 205 -2.28 -4.40 -15.46
CA ASP A 205 -1.75 -4.09 -16.78
C ASP A 205 -0.28 -4.49 -16.86
N LEU A 206 0.15 -5.00 -18.03
CA LEU A 206 1.54 -5.38 -18.29
C LEU A 206 2.46 -4.17 -18.51
N VAL A 207 1.94 -2.94 -18.39
CA VAL A 207 2.71 -1.74 -18.67
C VAL A 207 3.62 -1.42 -17.49
N VAL A 208 4.84 -1.95 -17.54
CA VAL A 208 5.98 -1.33 -16.88
C VAL A 208 6.28 -0.06 -17.66
N GLU A 209 5.64 1.05 -17.32
CA GLU A 209 6.08 2.34 -17.83
C GLU A 209 7.55 2.52 -17.37
N PRO A 210 8.51 2.69 -18.29
CA PRO A 210 9.89 2.94 -17.92
C PRO A 210 9.92 4.20 -17.06
N LEU A 211 10.60 4.15 -15.90
CA LEU A 211 10.83 5.35 -15.11
C LEU A 211 11.45 6.42 -16.02
N PRO A 212 10.93 7.67 -16.04
CA PRO A 212 11.56 8.72 -16.83
C PRO A 212 13.02 8.86 -16.41
N PRO A 213 13.96 9.02 -17.36
CA PRO A 213 15.38 9.15 -17.02
C PRO A 213 15.59 10.33 -16.08
N PRO A 214 16.52 10.24 -15.11
CA PRO A 214 16.83 11.34 -14.21
C PRO A 214 17.14 12.61 -14.99
N PRO A 215 16.67 13.80 -14.55
CA PRO A 215 17.02 15.05 -15.21
C PRO A 215 18.54 15.21 -15.24
N ALA A 216 19.07 15.55 -16.42
CA ALA A 216 20.50 15.77 -16.62
C ALA A 216 20.99 16.89 -15.68
N PRO A 217 22.23 16.81 -15.14
CA PRO A 217 22.80 17.88 -14.32
C PRO A 217 22.82 19.19 -15.13
N VAL A 218 22.17 20.23 -14.61
CA VAL A 218 22.25 21.57 -15.19
C VAL A 218 23.67 22.07 -14.97
N ALA A 219 24.41 22.28 -16.07
CA ALA A 219 25.74 22.87 -16.03
C ALA A 219 25.67 24.27 -15.40
N ASP A 220 26.55 24.52 -14.42
CA ASP A 220 26.63 25.74 -13.63
C ASP A 220 26.56 27.01 -14.49
N ALA A 221 25.55 27.84 -14.23
CA ALA A 221 25.51 29.19 -14.76
C ALA A 221 26.64 30.00 -14.11
N LEU A 222 27.54 30.54 -14.93
CA LEU A 222 28.61 31.45 -14.50
C LEU A 222 28.04 32.62 -13.68
N PRO A 223 28.70 33.03 -12.57
CA PRO A 223 28.23 34.12 -11.76
C PRO A 223 28.35 35.47 -12.49
N PRO A 224 27.36 36.37 -12.36
CA PRO A 224 27.43 37.73 -12.89
C PRO A 224 28.45 38.60 -12.11
N PRO A 225 29.02 39.64 -12.74
CA PRO A 225 30.07 40.46 -12.14
C PRO A 225 29.56 41.32 -10.96
N PRO A 226 30.43 41.69 -9.99
CA PRO A 226 30.01 42.36 -8.76
C PRO A 226 29.58 43.82 -9.01
N GLY A 227 28.38 44.17 -8.54
CA GLY A 227 27.89 45.54 -8.47
C GLY A 227 28.22 46.23 -7.14
N THR A 228 28.66 47.49 -7.23
CA THR A 228 29.08 48.37 -6.15
C THR A 228 27.89 48.82 -5.28
N PHE A 229 28.03 48.75 -3.95
CA PHE A 229 27.06 49.27 -2.96
C PHE A 229 27.47 50.65 -2.43
N ALA A 230 26.50 51.54 -2.20
CA ALA A 230 26.37 52.44 -1.03
C ALA A 230 25.10 53.32 -1.20
N LEU A 231 24.04 53.12 -0.38
CA LEU A 231 23.73 53.74 0.93
C LEU A 231 23.29 55.23 0.77
N VAL A 232 22.10 55.66 1.19
CA VAL A 232 21.36 55.41 2.45
C VAL A 232 19.86 55.30 2.19
#